data_AF-A0A084QYX2-F1
#
_entry.id   AF-A0A084QYX2-F1
#
_cell.length_a   1.000
_cell.length_b   1.000
_cell.length_c   1.000
_cell.angle_alpha   90.00
_cell.angle_beta   90.00
_cell.angle_gamma   90.00
#
_symmetry.space_group_name_H-M   'P 1'
#
loop_
_entity.id
_entity.type
_entity.pdbx_description
1 polymer ?
#
loop_
_entity_poly.entity_id
_entity_poly.type
_entity_poly.pdbx_seq_one_letter_code
_entity_poly.pdbx_strand_id
1 'polypeptide(L)'
;MRKYGPARRNGRAQGRRERSTTVSGKIDSRTQDITKSALNGYDAGDAIFKQKLDLKLITKMIQLNEGSANVFWKCGHYRHFRSTWHDEGENLLGEGVQISFFDMPDNVYDELYDIINTDYDCPKSLRGPMTALVHEIYNSSRCPELGTFNGTVLASVFDIASQKREQLVISHTSKVILPAHDYIFKLLDELCPDTNVRDQLWGNVFHELCEQYKHAMKHARFLFEIERSSWPATYNHYFNATLQKKRQHRLAESEGSSRLHSSAK
;
A
#
# COMPACT_ATOMS: atom_id res chain seq x y z
N MET A 1 25.71 -47.93 59.32
CA MET A 1 24.58 -47.28 58.62
C MET A 1 25.13 -46.29 57.59
N ARG A 2 25.16 -46.64 56.29
CA ARG A 2 25.51 -45.70 55.21
C ARG A 2 24.25 -44.93 54.80
N LYS A 3 24.25 -43.61 55.01
CA LYS A 3 23.20 -42.72 54.50
C LYS A 3 23.41 -42.51 53.00
N TYR A 4 22.44 -42.90 52.19
CA TYR A 4 22.35 -42.56 50.76
C TYR A 4 22.01 -41.07 50.64
N GLY A 5 22.87 -40.28 49.97
CA GLY A 5 22.60 -38.89 49.59
C GLY A 5 21.80 -38.82 48.27
N PRO A 6 20.95 -37.79 48.07
CA PRO A 6 20.13 -37.69 46.88
C PRO A 6 20.95 -37.11 45.71
N ALA A 7 21.53 -37.98 44.90
CA ALA A 7 22.13 -37.59 43.62
C ALA A 7 21.33 -38.21 42.47
N ARG A 8 20.65 -37.36 41.65
CA ARG A 8 20.36 -37.56 40.20
C ARG A 8 19.19 -36.74 39.61
N ARG A 9 18.48 -35.90 40.35
CA ARG A 9 17.35 -35.12 39.77
C ARG A 9 17.75 -33.83 39.05
N ASN A 10 18.76 -33.09 39.54
CA ASN A 10 19.13 -31.78 38.96
C ASN A 10 19.85 -31.86 37.59
N GLY A 11 20.71 -32.86 37.35
CA GLY A 11 21.45 -32.95 36.07
C GLY A 11 20.55 -33.22 34.84
N ARG A 12 19.43 -33.94 35.03
CA ARG A 12 18.46 -34.19 33.95
C ARG A 12 17.62 -32.95 33.62
N ALA A 13 17.30 -32.13 34.62
CA ALA A 13 16.55 -30.89 34.42
C ALA A 13 17.42 -29.82 33.73
N GLN A 14 18.68 -29.70 34.14
CA GLN A 14 19.66 -28.78 33.53
C GLN A 14 19.93 -29.13 32.06
N GLY A 15 20.24 -30.40 31.76
CA GLY A 15 20.49 -30.85 30.39
C GLY A 15 19.25 -30.87 29.47
N ARG A 16 18.04 -30.77 30.02
CA ARG A 16 16.80 -30.57 29.25
C ARG A 16 16.59 -29.09 28.93
N ARG A 17 16.86 -28.20 29.89
CA ARG A 17 16.84 -26.73 29.65
C ARG A 17 17.85 -26.33 28.58
N GLU A 18 19.10 -26.79 28.66
CA GLU A 18 20.15 -26.47 27.68
C GLU A 18 19.81 -26.97 26.26
N ARG A 19 19.16 -28.14 26.15
CA ARG A 19 18.67 -28.64 24.86
C ARG A 19 17.51 -27.79 24.33
N SER A 20 16.56 -27.40 25.17
CA SER A 20 15.46 -26.52 24.77
C SER A 20 15.95 -25.12 24.34
N THR A 21 16.92 -24.52 25.02
CA THR A 21 17.48 -23.22 24.64
C THR A 21 18.26 -23.29 23.32
N THR A 22 18.99 -24.39 23.09
CA THR A 22 19.74 -24.60 21.85
C THR A 22 18.82 -24.80 20.64
N VAL A 23 17.68 -25.49 20.81
CA VAL A 23 16.69 -25.67 19.75
C VAL A 23 16.01 -24.34 19.43
N SER A 24 15.61 -23.57 20.45
CA SER A 24 15.04 -22.22 20.26
C SER A 24 15.98 -21.31 19.46
N GLY A 25 17.25 -21.23 19.85
CA GLY A 25 18.22 -20.38 19.15
C GLY A 25 18.45 -20.76 17.69
N LYS A 26 18.31 -22.05 17.32
CA LYS A 26 18.38 -22.50 15.93
C LYS A 26 17.15 -22.10 15.11
N ILE A 27 15.97 -22.15 15.72
CA ILE A 27 14.72 -21.70 15.08
C ILE A 27 14.79 -20.20 14.85
N ASP A 28 15.25 -19.43 15.83
CA ASP A 28 15.38 -17.97 15.72
C ASP A 28 16.34 -17.58 14.59
N SER A 29 17.55 -18.16 14.55
CA SER A 29 18.53 -17.86 13.49
C SER A 29 17.99 -18.24 12.10
N ARG A 30 17.33 -19.39 11.99
CA ARG A 30 16.77 -19.87 10.73
C ARG A 30 15.62 -18.99 10.24
N THR A 31 14.77 -18.53 11.17
CA THR A 31 13.68 -17.59 10.89
C THR A 31 14.25 -16.29 10.32
N GLN A 32 15.29 -15.74 10.96
CA GLN A 32 15.93 -14.50 10.50
C GLN A 32 16.56 -14.65 9.11
N ASP A 33 17.27 -15.75 8.85
CA ASP A 33 17.92 -16.00 7.55
C ASP A 33 16.91 -16.13 6.41
N ILE A 34 15.83 -16.90 6.62
CA ILE A 34 14.77 -17.07 5.63
C ILE A 34 14.03 -15.75 5.41
N THR A 35 13.71 -15.02 6.49
CA THR A 35 13.03 -13.72 6.39
C THR A 35 13.86 -12.71 5.62
N LYS A 36 15.16 -12.62 5.91
CA LYS A 36 16.09 -11.76 5.17
C LYS A 36 16.13 -12.14 3.68
N SER A 37 16.12 -13.43 3.36
CA SER A 37 16.12 -13.87 1.96
C SER A 37 14.81 -13.54 1.26
N ALA A 38 13.67 -13.77 1.92
CA ALA A 38 12.33 -13.49 1.41
C ALA A 38 12.09 -11.99 1.15
N LEU A 39 12.62 -11.11 2.01
CA LEU A 39 12.51 -9.67 1.86
C LEU A 39 13.39 -9.10 0.74
N ASN A 40 14.56 -9.71 0.50
CA ASN A 40 15.51 -9.26 -0.53
C ASN A 40 15.31 -9.96 -1.88
N GLY A 41 14.40 -10.93 -1.98
CA GLY A 41 14.14 -11.69 -3.20
C GLY A 41 15.24 -12.71 -3.52
N TYR A 42 16.01 -13.15 -2.52
CA TYR A 42 17.08 -14.13 -2.67
C TYR A 42 16.55 -15.58 -2.65
N ASP A 43 15.60 -15.86 -3.54
CA ASP A 43 14.86 -17.13 -3.60
C ASP A 43 15.75 -18.34 -3.96
N ALA A 44 16.92 -18.11 -4.56
CA ALA A 44 17.83 -19.18 -4.98
C ALA A 44 18.64 -19.77 -3.83
N GLY A 45 18.76 -19.06 -2.71
CA GLY A 45 19.61 -19.44 -1.58
C GLY A 45 19.05 -20.55 -0.71
N ASP A 46 17.74 -20.82 -0.77
CA ASP A 46 17.08 -21.82 0.07
C ASP A 46 16.06 -22.64 -0.73
N ALA A 47 16.06 -23.96 -0.53
CA ALA A 47 15.15 -24.86 -1.22
C ALA A 47 13.68 -24.62 -0.85
N ILE A 48 13.41 -24.02 0.31
CA ILE A 48 12.07 -23.75 0.81
C ILE A 48 11.25 -22.87 -0.16
N PHE A 49 11.90 -21.90 -0.83
CA PHE A 49 11.26 -21.00 -1.79
C PHE A 49 10.92 -21.67 -3.13
N LYS A 50 11.56 -22.80 -3.45
CA LYS A 50 11.24 -23.60 -4.65
C LYS A 50 10.01 -24.47 -4.42
N GLN A 51 9.83 -24.93 -3.19
CA GLN A 51 8.72 -25.81 -2.80
C GLN A 51 7.48 -25.01 -2.42
N LYS A 52 7.67 -23.86 -1.75
CA LYS A 52 6.60 -23.01 -1.25
C LYS A 52 6.71 -21.61 -1.83
N LEU A 53 5.99 -21.39 -2.92
CA LEU A 53 5.85 -20.07 -3.55
C LEU A 53 5.25 -19.04 -2.58
N ASP A 54 4.50 -19.50 -1.57
CA ASP A 54 3.91 -18.63 -0.57
C ASP A 54 4.92 -17.86 0.28
N LEU A 55 6.15 -18.38 0.40
CA LEU A 55 7.21 -17.76 1.16
C LEU A 55 7.96 -16.66 0.39
N LYS A 56 7.66 -16.48 -0.91
CA LYS A 56 8.24 -15.41 -1.74
C LYS A 56 7.57 -14.06 -1.46
N LEU A 57 7.74 -13.58 -0.23
CA LEU A 57 7.02 -12.42 0.30
C LEU A 57 7.21 -11.17 -0.56
N ILE A 58 8.45 -10.79 -0.88
CA ILE A 58 8.69 -9.54 -1.63
C ILE A 58 8.05 -9.55 -3.02
N THR A 59 8.03 -10.71 -3.69
CA THR A 59 7.40 -10.86 -5.01
C THR A 59 5.90 -10.63 -4.92
N LYS A 60 5.23 -11.20 -3.90
CA LYS A 60 3.81 -10.94 -3.64
C LYS A 60 3.55 -9.45 -3.35
N MET A 61 4.42 -8.82 -2.57
CA MET A 61 4.31 -7.39 -2.23
C MET A 61 4.46 -6.48 -3.45
N ILE A 62 5.43 -6.77 -4.33
CA ILE A 62 5.62 -6.02 -5.57
C ILE A 62 4.36 -6.12 -6.45
N GLN A 63 3.83 -7.33 -6.63
CA GLN A 63 2.62 -7.55 -7.42
C GLN A 63 1.40 -6.82 -6.83
N LEU A 64 1.26 -6.81 -5.50
CA LEU A 64 0.22 -6.02 -4.81
C LEU A 64 0.35 -4.52 -5.09
N ASN A 65 1.57 -4.00 -5.03
CA ASN A 65 1.85 -2.59 -5.25
C ASN A 65 1.53 -2.20 -6.69
N GLU A 66 1.93 -3.02 -7.66
CA GLU A 66 1.63 -2.82 -9.09
C GLU A 66 0.12 -2.84 -9.36
N GLY A 67 -0.59 -3.84 -8.85
CA GLY A 67 -2.04 -3.93 -8.97
C GLY A 67 -2.75 -2.71 -8.35
N SER A 68 -2.31 -2.30 -7.17
CA SER A 68 -2.89 -1.17 -6.45
C SER A 68 -2.58 0.17 -7.12
N ALA A 69 -1.38 0.34 -7.70
CA ALA A 69 -1.03 1.50 -8.51
C ALA A 69 -1.93 1.61 -9.75
N ASN A 70 -2.24 0.49 -10.41
CA ASN A 70 -3.15 0.46 -11.55
C ASN A 70 -4.59 0.86 -11.15
N VAL A 71 -5.10 0.34 -10.02
CA VAL A 71 -6.41 0.74 -9.48
C VAL A 71 -6.42 2.23 -9.14
N PHE A 72 -5.36 2.73 -8.51
CA PHE A 72 -5.22 4.14 -8.15
C PHE A 72 -5.20 5.05 -9.38
N TRP A 73 -4.51 4.64 -10.44
CA TRP A 73 -4.51 5.34 -11.73
C TRP A 73 -5.91 5.42 -12.35
N LYS A 74 -6.59 4.27 -12.44
CA LYS A 74 -7.89 4.14 -13.10
C LYS A 74 -9.03 4.83 -12.36
N CYS A 75 -9.08 4.70 -11.03
CA CYS A 75 -10.25 5.10 -10.24
C CYS A 75 -9.96 6.14 -9.15
N GLY A 76 -8.69 6.41 -8.84
CA GLY A 76 -8.29 7.30 -7.74
C GLY A 76 -8.54 8.79 -8.00
N HIS A 77 -8.91 9.16 -9.23
CA HIS A 77 -9.31 10.52 -9.57
C HIS A 77 -10.85 10.65 -9.52
N TYR A 78 -11.35 11.77 -8.99
CA TYR A 78 -12.79 12.02 -8.91
C TYR A 78 -13.47 12.11 -10.29
N ARG A 79 -12.81 12.82 -11.21
CA ARG A 79 -13.28 13.09 -12.59
C ARG A 79 -12.09 13.06 -13.54
N HIS A 80 -12.32 12.67 -14.80
CA HIS A 80 -11.25 12.65 -15.81
C HIS A 80 -10.65 14.04 -16.02
N PHE A 81 -9.32 14.13 -16.23
CA PHE A 81 -8.68 15.42 -16.50
C PHE A 81 -9.03 16.00 -17.87
N ARG A 82 -9.39 15.14 -18.84
CA ARG A 82 -9.69 15.50 -20.24
C ARG A 82 -11.03 14.89 -20.69
N SER A 83 -11.60 15.43 -21.76
CA SER A 83 -12.83 14.94 -22.39
C SER A 83 -12.63 13.56 -23.04
N THR A 84 -11.51 13.39 -23.75
CA THR A 84 -10.98 12.09 -24.15
C THR A 84 -9.99 11.62 -23.10
N TRP A 85 -10.35 10.56 -22.37
CA TRP A 85 -9.46 9.91 -21.41
C TRP A 85 -9.08 8.57 -21.99
N HIS A 86 -7.84 8.48 -22.47
CA HIS A 86 -7.23 7.21 -22.84
C HIS A 86 -6.59 6.64 -21.58
N ASP A 87 -6.83 5.36 -21.33
CA ASP A 87 -6.13 4.66 -20.26
C ASP A 87 -4.68 4.46 -20.70
N GLU A 88 -3.85 5.47 -20.42
CA GLU A 88 -2.39 5.42 -20.62
C GLU A 88 -1.69 4.74 -19.43
N GLY A 89 -2.45 4.11 -18.52
CA GLY A 89 -1.87 3.36 -17.43
C GLY A 89 -1.05 2.21 -18.00
N GLU A 90 0.17 2.04 -17.52
CA GLU A 90 0.92 0.85 -17.87
C GLU A 90 0.17 -0.36 -17.29
N ASN A 91 -0.39 -1.20 -18.17
CA ASN A 91 -0.81 -2.54 -17.81
C ASN A 91 0.46 -3.38 -17.62
N LEU A 92 1.20 -3.13 -16.53
CA LEU A 92 2.42 -3.87 -16.17
C LEU A 92 2.17 -5.38 -16.06
N LEU A 93 0.93 -5.76 -15.74
CA LEU A 93 0.49 -7.15 -15.61
C LEU A 93 -0.21 -7.71 -16.87
N GLY A 94 -0.33 -6.94 -17.96
CA GLY A 94 -1.09 -7.35 -19.15
C GLY A 94 -2.62 -7.31 -18.94
N GLU A 95 -3.37 -7.18 -20.04
CA GLU A 95 -4.84 -7.28 -20.00
C GLU A 95 -5.26 -8.69 -19.58
N GLY A 96 -5.98 -8.81 -18.46
CA GLY A 96 -6.62 -10.07 -18.05
C GLY A 96 -5.84 -10.94 -17.06
N VAL A 97 -4.68 -10.52 -16.56
CA VAL A 97 -4.06 -11.19 -15.40
C VAL A 97 -4.81 -10.76 -14.13
N GLN A 98 -5.90 -11.46 -13.86
CA GLN A 98 -6.38 -11.61 -12.49
C GLN A 98 -5.25 -12.26 -11.71
N ILE A 99 -4.67 -11.55 -10.76
CA ILE A 99 -3.61 -12.10 -9.93
C ILE A 99 -4.26 -13.16 -9.03
N SER A 100 -4.24 -14.41 -9.48
CA SER A 100 -4.73 -15.60 -8.74
C SER A 100 -3.96 -15.87 -7.44
N PHE A 101 -2.89 -15.11 -7.17
CA PHE A 101 -2.16 -15.13 -5.91
C PHE A 101 -2.92 -14.50 -4.73
N PHE A 102 -3.99 -13.75 -4.99
CA PHE A 102 -4.78 -13.06 -3.98
C PHE A 102 -6.12 -13.73 -3.65
N ASP A 103 -6.39 -14.91 -4.21
CA ASP A 103 -7.49 -15.77 -3.77
C ASP A 103 -7.13 -16.44 -2.43
N MET A 104 -6.74 -15.64 -1.43
CA MET A 104 -6.81 -16.09 -0.05
C MET A 104 -8.29 -16.09 0.33
N PRO A 105 -8.84 -17.18 0.89
CA PRO A 105 -10.22 -17.19 1.33
C PRO A 105 -10.47 -16.00 2.26
N ASP A 106 -11.63 -15.36 2.11
CA ASP A 106 -12.08 -14.39 3.11
C ASP A 106 -12.11 -15.09 4.48
N ASN A 107 -11.72 -14.38 5.55
CA ASN A 107 -11.74 -14.88 6.93
C ASN A 107 -10.78 -16.05 7.27
N VAL A 108 -9.59 -16.13 6.68
CA VAL A 108 -8.59 -17.15 7.10
C VAL A 108 -8.08 -16.91 8.55
N TYR A 109 -8.04 -15.65 8.98
CA TYR A 109 -7.46 -15.24 10.26
C TYR A 109 -8.45 -14.36 11.05
N ASP A 110 -9.13 -14.95 12.04
CA ASP A 110 -10.13 -14.29 12.88
C ASP A 110 -9.57 -13.04 13.58
N GLU A 111 -8.29 -13.09 13.98
CA GLU A 111 -7.60 -11.99 14.66
C GLU A 111 -7.42 -10.74 13.81
N LEU A 112 -7.54 -10.86 12.48
CA LEU A 112 -7.42 -9.73 11.56
C LEU A 112 -8.76 -9.05 11.27
N TYR A 113 -9.89 -9.68 11.62
CA TYR A 113 -11.24 -9.23 11.24
C TYR A 113 -11.51 -7.75 11.58
N ASP A 114 -11.12 -7.31 12.78
CA ASP A 114 -11.33 -5.93 13.23
C ASP A 114 -10.27 -4.93 12.72
N ILE A 115 -9.25 -5.41 11.99
CA ILE A 115 -8.10 -4.61 11.56
C ILE A 115 -8.18 -4.29 10.08
N ILE A 116 -8.48 -5.28 9.25
CA ILE A 116 -8.42 -5.16 7.78
C ILE A 116 -9.79 -4.80 7.19
N ASN A 117 -9.79 -4.03 6.11
CA ASN A 117 -10.96 -3.80 5.28
C ASN A 117 -10.58 -3.97 3.81
N THR A 118 -10.91 -5.14 3.26
CA THR A 118 -10.58 -5.53 1.88
C THR A 118 -11.69 -5.24 0.88
N ASP A 119 -12.92 -5.00 1.36
CA ASP A 119 -14.16 -4.98 0.56
C ASP A 119 -14.39 -3.67 -0.20
N TYR A 120 -13.44 -2.73 -0.13
CA TYR A 120 -13.57 -1.47 -0.84
C TYR A 120 -13.31 -1.63 -2.34
N ASP A 121 -14.40 -1.57 -3.09
CA ASP A 121 -14.38 -1.37 -4.55
C ASP A 121 -14.45 0.11 -4.90
N CYS A 122 -13.38 0.60 -5.54
CA CYS A 122 -13.30 2.01 -5.89
C CYS A 122 -14.30 2.37 -7.00
N PRO A 123 -15.22 3.33 -6.78
CA PRO A 123 -16.17 3.75 -7.81
C PRO A 123 -15.46 4.33 -9.02
N LYS A 124 -15.98 4.05 -10.21
CA LYS A 124 -15.46 4.61 -11.47
C LYS A 124 -15.45 6.15 -11.43
N SER A 125 -14.46 6.74 -12.08
CA SER A 125 -14.33 8.18 -12.22
C SER A 125 -15.50 8.78 -12.99
N LEU A 126 -15.93 9.99 -12.60
CA LEU A 126 -16.94 10.72 -13.35
C LEU A 126 -16.39 11.08 -14.74
N ARG A 127 -17.21 10.87 -15.76
CA ARG A 127 -16.87 11.27 -17.14
C ARG A 127 -16.86 12.80 -17.26
N GLY A 128 -16.12 13.28 -18.24
CA GLY A 128 -15.98 14.70 -18.57
C GLY A 128 -14.75 15.33 -17.91
N PRO A 129 -14.31 16.51 -18.42
CA PRO A 129 -13.06 17.12 -18.01
C PRO A 129 -13.16 17.76 -16.62
N MET A 130 -12.08 17.67 -15.84
CA MET A 130 -11.96 18.28 -14.51
C MET A 130 -12.22 19.80 -14.52
N THR A 131 -12.05 20.46 -15.67
CA THR A 131 -12.42 21.88 -15.84
C THR A 131 -13.87 22.17 -15.47
N ALA A 132 -14.80 21.22 -15.68
CA ALA A 132 -16.19 21.36 -15.24
C ALA A 132 -16.32 21.49 -13.71
N LEU A 133 -15.53 20.71 -12.95
CA LEU A 133 -15.48 20.80 -11.49
C LEU A 133 -14.84 22.13 -11.05
N VAL A 134 -13.77 22.54 -11.72
CA VAL A 134 -13.13 23.84 -11.46
C VAL A 134 -14.10 25.00 -11.67
N HIS A 135 -14.88 24.97 -12.76
CA HIS A 135 -15.89 25.98 -13.04
C HIS A 135 -17.01 26.01 -12.00
N GLU A 136 -17.48 24.84 -11.58
CA GLU A 136 -18.52 24.72 -10.55
C GLU A 136 -18.08 25.36 -9.22
N ILE A 137 -16.90 24.97 -8.73
CA ILE A 137 -16.34 25.50 -7.48
C ILE A 137 -16.05 27.00 -7.62
N TYR A 138 -15.44 27.42 -8.73
CA TYR A 138 -15.16 28.83 -8.97
C TYR A 138 -16.44 29.68 -8.93
N ASN A 139 -17.53 29.20 -9.52
CA ASN A 139 -18.80 29.92 -9.57
C ASN A 139 -19.49 30.00 -8.19
N SER A 140 -19.36 28.96 -7.36
CA SER A 140 -19.96 28.92 -6.02
C SER A 140 -19.12 29.63 -4.95
N SER A 141 -17.82 29.87 -5.20
CA SER A 141 -16.89 30.47 -4.25
C SER A 141 -16.36 31.85 -4.69
N ARG A 142 -17.06 32.57 -5.57
CA ARG A 142 -16.61 33.89 -6.06
C ARG A 142 -16.56 34.89 -4.91
N CYS A 143 -15.37 35.43 -4.68
CA CYS A 143 -15.13 36.55 -3.76
C CYS A 143 -15.19 37.88 -4.54
N PRO A 144 -15.42 39.05 -3.92
CA PRO A 144 -15.44 40.35 -4.61
C PRO A 144 -14.12 40.77 -5.24
N GLU A 145 -13.03 40.02 -5.05
CA GLU A 145 -11.72 40.35 -5.60
C GLU A 145 -11.73 40.30 -7.14
N LEU A 146 -11.49 41.46 -7.77
CA LEU A 146 -11.21 41.55 -9.19
C LEU A 146 -9.76 41.12 -9.46
N GLY A 147 -9.59 39.95 -10.05
CA GLY A 147 -8.35 39.55 -10.69
C GLY A 147 -7.75 38.28 -10.13
N THR A 148 -7.72 37.24 -10.97
CA THR A 148 -7.09 35.92 -10.76
C THR A 148 -7.88 34.95 -9.86
N PHE A 149 -7.63 33.65 -10.04
CA PHE A 149 -8.25 32.59 -9.23
C PHE A 149 -7.74 32.66 -7.79
N ASN A 150 -8.64 32.70 -6.82
CA ASN A 150 -8.29 32.56 -5.40
C ASN A 150 -7.66 31.17 -5.16
N GLY A 151 -6.59 31.11 -4.37
CA GLY A 151 -5.93 29.85 -3.97
C GLY A 151 -6.88 28.85 -3.31
N THR A 152 -7.96 29.34 -2.68
CA THR A 152 -9.00 28.49 -2.07
C THR A 152 -9.74 27.63 -3.08
N VAL A 153 -9.87 28.06 -4.35
CA VAL A 153 -10.50 27.27 -5.41
C VAL A 153 -9.65 26.04 -5.70
N LEU A 154 -8.32 26.20 -5.79
CA LEU A 154 -7.41 25.08 -6.02
C LEU A 154 -7.44 24.08 -4.86
N ALA A 155 -7.41 24.57 -3.62
CA ALA A 155 -7.52 23.72 -2.43
C ALA A 155 -8.84 22.92 -2.42
N SER A 156 -9.96 23.59 -2.72
CA SER A 156 -11.28 22.94 -2.76
C SER A 156 -11.39 21.91 -3.90
N VAL A 157 -10.85 22.23 -5.09
CA VAL A 157 -10.79 21.28 -6.21
C VAL A 157 -9.97 20.05 -5.83
N PHE A 158 -8.82 20.25 -5.20
CA PHE A 158 -7.92 19.16 -4.81
C PHE A 158 -8.54 18.26 -3.74
N ASP A 159 -9.21 18.85 -2.74
CA ASP A 159 -9.93 18.12 -1.71
C ASP A 159 -10.98 17.16 -2.31
N ILE A 160 -11.82 17.67 -3.23
CA ILE A 160 -12.82 16.85 -3.94
C ILE A 160 -12.16 15.83 -4.85
N ALA A 161 -11.14 16.24 -5.62
CA ALA A 161 -10.46 15.37 -6.59
C ALA A 161 -9.77 14.16 -5.94
N SER A 162 -9.41 14.28 -4.65
CA SER A 162 -8.68 13.25 -3.89
C SER A 162 -9.55 12.41 -2.97
N GLN A 163 -10.88 12.62 -2.90
CA GLN A 163 -11.77 11.96 -1.92
C GLN A 163 -11.69 10.42 -1.92
N LYS A 164 -11.54 9.82 -3.10
CA LYS A 164 -11.52 8.35 -3.25
C LYS A 164 -10.23 7.70 -2.76
N ARG A 165 -9.15 8.48 -2.62
CA ARG A 165 -7.80 7.97 -2.40
C ARG A 165 -7.61 7.42 -0.98
N GLU A 166 -8.34 7.93 0.01
CA GLU A 166 -8.25 7.45 1.39
C GLU A 166 -8.55 5.96 1.46
N GLN A 167 -9.73 5.59 0.98
CA GLN A 167 -10.23 4.22 1.01
C GLN A 167 -9.38 3.30 0.12
N LEU A 168 -8.81 3.81 -0.97
CA LEU A 168 -7.84 3.07 -1.78
C LEU A 168 -6.58 2.71 -0.99
N VAL A 169 -6.00 3.67 -0.26
CA VAL A 169 -4.79 3.45 0.56
C VAL A 169 -5.08 2.47 1.70
N ILE A 170 -6.23 2.59 2.35
CA ILE A 170 -6.65 1.71 3.45
C ILE A 170 -6.94 0.29 2.96
N SER A 171 -7.62 0.14 1.83
CA SER A 171 -7.84 -1.16 1.19
C SER A 171 -6.53 -1.81 0.78
N HIS A 172 -5.62 -1.04 0.18
CA HIS A 172 -4.30 -1.55 -0.19
C HIS A 172 -3.49 -2.00 1.03
N THR A 173 -3.47 -1.19 2.10
CA THR A 173 -2.75 -1.52 3.34
C THR A 173 -3.32 -2.80 3.97
N SER A 174 -4.65 -2.97 3.96
CA SER A 174 -5.33 -4.19 4.38
C SER A 174 -4.91 -5.41 3.55
N LYS A 175 -4.85 -5.26 2.21
CA LYS A 175 -4.40 -6.30 1.28
C LYS A 175 -2.92 -6.67 1.44
N VAL A 176 -2.08 -5.75 1.92
CA VAL A 176 -0.66 -6.00 2.24
C VAL A 176 -0.49 -6.73 3.57
N ILE A 177 -1.33 -6.45 4.57
CA ILE A 177 -1.27 -7.12 5.88
C ILE A 177 -1.51 -8.63 5.73
N LEU A 178 -2.47 -9.04 4.90
CA LEU A 178 -2.82 -10.45 4.70
C LEU A 178 -1.63 -11.35 4.31
N PRO A 179 -0.89 -11.12 3.21
CA PRO A 179 0.26 -11.95 2.84
C PRO A 179 1.43 -11.80 3.80
N ALA A 180 1.57 -10.68 4.51
CA ALA A 180 2.58 -10.56 5.56
C ALA A 180 2.26 -11.48 6.75
N HIS A 181 1.02 -11.49 7.21
CA HIS A 181 0.55 -12.36 8.29
C HIS A 181 0.62 -13.83 7.91
N ASP A 182 0.12 -14.17 6.71
CA ASP A 182 0.17 -15.53 6.15
C ASP A 182 1.61 -16.04 6.01
N TYR A 183 2.53 -15.18 5.57
CA TYR A 183 3.95 -15.50 5.50
C TYR A 183 4.53 -15.88 6.86
N ILE A 184 4.25 -15.08 7.90
CA ILE A 184 4.78 -15.33 9.25
C ILE A 184 4.22 -16.65 9.78
N PHE A 185 2.91 -16.88 9.65
CA PHE A 185 2.29 -18.13 10.07
C PHE A 185 2.86 -19.35 9.34
N LYS A 186 2.96 -19.31 8.00
CA LYS A 186 3.50 -20.41 7.19
C LYS A 186 4.98 -20.66 7.46
N LEU A 187 5.76 -19.62 7.75
CA LEU A 187 7.16 -19.77 8.13
C LEU A 187 7.28 -20.50 9.48
N LEU A 188 6.44 -20.15 10.45
CA LEU A 188 6.40 -20.84 11.74
C LEU A 188 5.95 -22.29 11.60
N ASP A 189 4.95 -22.56 10.76
CA ASP A 189 4.47 -23.91 10.45
C ASP A 189 5.59 -24.80 9.90
N GLU A 190 6.43 -24.24 9.02
CA GLU A 190 7.56 -24.96 8.44
C GLU A 190 8.73 -25.19 9.40
N LEU A 191 9.02 -24.21 10.26
CA LEU A 191 10.16 -24.31 11.17
C LEU A 191 9.83 -25.08 12.46
N CYS A 192 8.54 -25.17 12.82
CA CYS A 192 8.06 -25.80 14.04
C CYS A 192 7.03 -26.91 13.72
N PRO A 193 7.47 -28.15 13.43
CA PRO A 193 6.58 -29.27 13.17
C PRO A 193 5.72 -29.67 14.38
N ASP A 194 6.17 -29.35 15.61
CA ASP A 194 5.40 -29.58 16.83
C ASP A 194 4.31 -28.51 16.96
N THR A 195 3.06 -28.93 16.72
CA THR A 195 1.87 -28.07 16.76
C THR A 195 1.70 -27.37 18.10
N ASN A 196 2.01 -28.02 19.23
CA ASN A 196 1.82 -27.41 20.54
C ASN A 196 2.84 -26.28 20.79
N VAL A 197 4.08 -26.48 20.33
CA VAL A 197 5.10 -25.42 20.38
C VAL A 197 4.75 -24.28 19.46
N ARG A 198 4.29 -24.58 18.24
CA ARG A 198 3.86 -23.59 17.26
C ARG A 198 2.69 -22.75 17.77
N ASP A 199 1.64 -23.36 18.31
CA ASP A 199 0.44 -22.66 18.78
C ASP A 199 0.78 -21.76 19.98
N GLN A 200 1.67 -22.21 20.88
CA GLN A 200 2.19 -21.38 21.96
C GLN A 200 3.00 -20.20 21.42
N LEU A 201 3.87 -20.43 20.43
CA LEU A 201 4.69 -19.38 19.85
C LEU A 201 3.83 -18.36 19.11
N TRP A 202 2.87 -18.83 18.32
CA TRP A 202 1.88 -17.99 17.64
C TRP A 202 1.10 -17.16 18.64
N GLY A 203 0.57 -17.81 19.69
CA GLY A 203 -0.14 -17.18 20.80
C GLY A 203 0.62 -16.01 21.46
N ASN A 204 1.94 -16.09 21.50
CA ASN A 204 2.79 -15.03 22.06
C ASN A 204 3.07 -13.89 21.08
N VAL A 205 3.04 -14.16 19.77
CA VAL A 205 3.49 -13.23 18.72
C VAL A 205 2.32 -12.49 18.07
N PHE A 206 1.18 -13.16 17.84
CA PHE A 206 0.08 -12.61 17.03
C PHE A 206 -0.50 -11.31 17.62
N HIS A 207 -0.56 -11.17 18.95
CA HIS A 207 -1.07 -9.96 19.59
C HIS A 207 -0.20 -8.73 19.27
N GLU A 208 1.12 -8.89 19.36
CA GLU A 208 2.05 -7.80 19.01
C GLU A 208 2.00 -7.48 17.51
N LEU A 209 1.89 -8.49 16.65
CA LEU A 209 1.66 -8.31 15.22
C LEU A 209 0.39 -7.49 14.95
N CYS A 210 -0.72 -7.83 15.59
CA CYS A 210 -1.99 -7.12 15.44
C CYS A 210 -1.87 -5.65 15.83
N GLU A 211 -1.15 -5.32 16.90
CA GLU A 211 -0.87 -3.94 17.28
C GLU A 211 0.00 -3.21 16.24
N GLN A 212 0.98 -3.90 15.65
CA GLN A 212 1.76 -3.33 14.54
C GLN A 212 0.91 -3.08 13.29
N TYR A 213 -0.03 -3.96 12.97
CA TYR A 213 -0.96 -3.76 11.85
C TYR A 213 -1.92 -2.60 12.10
N LYS A 214 -2.46 -2.47 13.31
CA LYS A 214 -3.25 -1.28 13.70
C LYS A 214 -2.43 0.00 13.58
N HIS A 215 -1.17 -0.03 13.99
CA HIS A 215 -0.25 1.09 13.83
C HIS A 215 0.00 1.43 12.36
N ALA A 216 0.23 0.43 11.50
CA ALA A 216 0.40 0.62 10.06
C ALA A 216 -0.84 1.26 9.43
N MET A 217 -2.05 0.79 9.78
CA MET A 217 -3.32 1.37 9.32
C MET A 217 -3.48 2.82 9.78
N LYS A 218 -3.15 3.12 11.04
CA LYS A 218 -3.16 4.50 11.57
C LYS A 218 -2.16 5.38 10.83
N HIS A 219 -0.96 4.87 10.55
CA HIS A 219 0.08 5.61 9.85
C HIS A 219 -0.31 5.90 8.39
N ALA A 220 -0.93 4.94 7.71
CA ALA A 220 -1.46 5.13 6.36
C ALA A 220 -2.53 6.25 6.30
N ARG A 221 -3.45 6.29 7.28
CA ARG A 221 -4.41 7.40 7.42
C ARG A 221 -3.72 8.74 7.65
N PHE A 222 -2.73 8.76 8.55
CA PHE A 222 -1.98 9.96 8.88
C PHE A 222 -1.23 10.56 7.68
N LEU A 223 -0.52 9.73 6.91
CA LEU A 223 0.16 10.19 5.69
C LEU A 223 -0.83 10.79 4.68
N PHE A 224 -2.02 10.20 4.57
CA PHE A 224 -3.06 10.72 3.70
C PHE A 224 -3.66 12.04 4.21
N GLU A 225 -3.87 12.16 5.52
CA GLU A 225 -4.37 13.38 6.15
C GLU A 225 -3.40 14.56 5.93
N ILE A 226 -2.09 14.34 6.02
CA ILE A 226 -1.07 15.37 5.74
C ILE A 226 -1.19 15.86 4.28
N GLU A 227 -1.34 14.94 3.32
CA GLU A 227 -1.43 15.27 1.89
C GLU A 227 -2.69 16.10 1.57
N ARG A 228 -3.80 15.87 2.30
CA ARG A 228 -5.07 16.57 2.08
C ARG A 228 -5.24 17.86 2.87
N SER A 229 -4.74 17.91 4.10
CA SER A 229 -5.00 19.01 5.04
C SER A 229 -4.06 20.19 4.84
N SER A 230 -3.00 20.02 4.06
CA SER A 230 -2.07 21.08 3.73
C SER A 230 -2.48 21.83 2.46
N TRP A 231 -2.00 23.07 2.33
CA TRP A 231 -2.18 23.84 1.10
C TRP A 231 -1.52 23.11 -0.06
N PRO A 232 -2.21 22.88 -1.19
CA PRO A 232 -1.61 22.19 -2.33
C PRO A 232 -0.37 22.95 -2.81
N ALA A 233 0.78 22.32 -2.65
CA ALA A 233 2.06 22.82 -3.09
C ALA A 233 2.74 21.78 -3.96
N THR A 234 3.51 22.24 -4.96
CA THR A 234 4.33 21.34 -5.78
C THR A 234 5.76 21.80 -5.75
N TYR A 235 6.66 20.88 -5.39
CA TYR A 235 8.10 21.06 -5.51
C TYR A 235 8.64 20.49 -6.83
N ASN A 236 7.75 20.13 -7.77
CA ASN A 236 8.16 19.66 -9.09
C ASN A 236 8.79 20.83 -9.85
N HIS A 237 10.11 20.75 -10.05
CA HIS A 237 10.91 21.77 -10.73
C HIS A 237 10.49 22.00 -12.19
N TYR A 238 9.82 21.04 -12.83
CA TYR A 238 9.26 21.19 -14.18
C TYR A 238 7.93 21.93 -14.22
N PHE A 239 7.25 22.15 -13.10
CA PHE A 239 5.92 22.76 -13.08
C PHE A 239 5.94 24.17 -13.68
N ASN A 240 6.83 25.03 -13.20
CA ASN A 240 6.93 26.42 -13.66
C ASN A 240 7.30 26.50 -15.15
N ALA A 241 8.26 25.69 -15.60
CA ALA A 241 8.65 25.62 -17.00
C ALA A 241 7.48 25.17 -17.90
N THR A 242 6.75 24.14 -17.48
CA THR A 242 5.59 23.61 -18.22
C THR A 242 4.45 24.63 -18.25
N LEU A 243 4.19 25.30 -17.13
CA LEU A 243 3.17 26.33 -17.01
C LEU A 243 3.48 27.52 -17.92
N GLN A 244 4.72 28.00 -17.92
CA GLN A 244 5.16 29.11 -18.76
C GLN A 244 5.06 28.76 -20.24
N LYS A 245 5.51 27.57 -20.64
CA LYS A 245 5.37 27.06 -22.02
C LYS A 245 3.91 27.06 -22.47
N LYS A 246 2.99 26.56 -21.62
CA LYS A 246 1.55 26.56 -21.93
C LYS A 246 0.95 27.98 -21.98
N ARG A 247 1.43 28.91 -21.15
CA ARG A 247 1.00 30.32 -21.20
C ARG A 247 1.43 30.97 -22.51
N GLN A 248 2.69 30.82 -22.90
CA GLN A 248 3.23 31.35 -24.16
C GLN A 248 2.49 30.81 -25.38
N HIS A 249 2.19 29.51 -25.41
CA HIS A 249 1.40 28.90 -26.48
C HIS A 249 0.04 29.58 -26.66
N ARG A 250 -0.70 29.81 -25.56
CA ARG A 250 -2.01 30.47 -25.61
C ARG A 250 -1.94 31.92 -26.09
N LEU A 251 -0.89 32.66 -25.69
CA LEU A 251 -0.66 34.01 -26.19
C LEU A 251 -0.48 34.00 -27.71
N ALA A 252 0.42 33.15 -28.21
CA ALA A 252 0.69 33.01 -29.65
C ALA A 252 -0.55 32.60 -30.46
N GLU A 253 -1.38 31.68 -29.94
CA GLU A 253 -2.65 31.30 -30.58
C GLU A 253 -3.64 32.48 -30.65
N SER A 254 -3.74 33.29 -29.60
CA SER A 254 -4.64 34.45 -29.59
C SER A 254 -4.18 35.56 -30.55
N GLU A 255 -2.86 35.76 -30.69
CA GLU A 255 -2.27 36.71 -31.63
C GLU A 255 -2.46 36.24 -33.08
N GLY A 256 -2.29 34.95 -33.35
CA GLY A 256 -2.54 34.36 -34.67
C GLY A 256 -4.01 34.44 -35.10
N SER A 257 -4.94 34.19 -34.18
CA SER A 257 -6.38 34.30 -34.44
C SER A 257 -6.82 35.75 -34.71
N SER A 258 -6.22 36.71 -34.00
CA SER A 258 -6.48 38.14 -34.19
C SER A 258 -5.96 38.68 -35.54
N ARG A 259 -4.81 38.18 -36.03
CA ARG A 259 -4.26 38.53 -37.35
C ARG A 259 -5.09 38.00 -38.52
N LEU A 260 -5.72 36.84 -38.38
CA LEU A 260 -6.60 36.29 -39.42
C LEU A 260 -7.91 37.07 -39.55
N HIS A 261 -8.44 37.62 -38.44
CA HIS A 261 -9.62 38.50 -38.48
C HIS A 261 -9.32 39.92 -38.99
N SER A 262 -8.10 40.44 -38.85
CA SER A 262 -7.73 41.74 -39.41
C SER A 262 -7.43 41.71 -40.92
N SER A 263 -7.22 40.53 -41.51
CA SER A 263 -6.93 40.37 -42.95
C SER A 263 -8.19 40.09 -43.80
N ALA A 264 -9.36 39.99 -43.18
CA ALA A 264 -10.65 39.70 -43.83
C ALA A 264 -11.60 40.92 -43.89
N LYS A 265 -11.08 42.14 -43.76
CA LYS A 265 -11.81 43.40 -43.97
C LYS A 265 -11.24 44.17 -45.14
#